data_AF-A0A9D1X658-F1
#
_entry.id   AF-A0A9D1X658-F1
#
_cell.length_a   1.000
_cell.length_b   1.000
_cell.length_c   1.000
_cell.angle_alpha   90.00
_cell.angle_beta   90.00
_cell.angle_gamma   90.00
#
_symmetry.space_group_name_H-M   'P 1'
#
loop_
_entity.id
_entity.type
_entity.pdbx_description
1 polymer ?
#
loop_
_entity_poly.entity_id
_entity_poly.type
_entity_poly.pdbx_seq_one_letter_code
_entity_poly.pdbx_strand_id
1 'polypeptide(L)'
;MILEKQPELLADAVRAASAYYHIAPVYIEKDYWISKILQQLSRSVYMEDTVFKGGTSLSKGYGLINRFSEDVDVAVLTQDLSGNQIKTLISKVCKEMTQGLQEQVVPELTSKGSRYRKALYQYPASVHDPLFDFVANRVVVEINSFANPYPYVRRQIKSFITSYLENTGMDSFIEEYDLHPFELNILDKRRTLCEKVVSLLRFSFMDNPVQGLTGKIRHFYDIYFLLDDRECMEYVEQDFIKDLQELAAHDRQMFDSPEKWKHTPIKESPLLGSFYELWKQLGGYYERELNYLAYSRIPDANQVGKKLHDFISIIENKI
;
A
#
# COMPACT_ATOMS: atom_id res chain seq x y z
N MET A 1 -9.55 -16.25 22.94
CA MET A 1 -10.56 -15.16 23.02
C MET A 1 -10.37 -14.24 21.82
N ILE A 2 -11.22 -13.21 21.64
CA ILE A 2 -11.12 -12.28 20.52
C ILE A 2 -11.02 -10.87 21.10
N LEU A 3 -9.89 -10.19 20.90
CA LEU A 3 -9.59 -8.90 21.55
C LEU A 3 -10.60 -7.81 21.17
N GLU A 4 -11.03 -7.75 19.90
CA GLU A 4 -12.02 -6.76 19.46
C GLU A 4 -13.42 -6.93 20.05
N LYS A 5 -13.70 -8.06 20.72
CA LYS A 5 -14.92 -8.26 21.49
C LYS A 5 -14.82 -7.73 22.93
N GLN A 6 -13.67 -7.18 23.33
CA GLN A 6 -13.43 -6.54 24.62
C GLN A 6 -12.95 -5.10 24.40
N PRO A 7 -13.86 -4.13 24.14
CA PRO A 7 -13.49 -2.79 23.68
C PRO A 7 -12.57 -2.03 24.65
N GLU A 8 -12.78 -2.15 25.96
CA GLU A 8 -11.92 -1.51 26.97
C GLU A 8 -10.50 -2.08 26.94
N LEU A 9 -10.37 -3.41 26.82
CA LEU A 9 -9.08 -4.07 26.75
C LEU A 9 -8.33 -3.75 25.44
N LEU A 10 -9.05 -3.70 24.32
CA LEU A 10 -8.47 -3.23 23.05
C LEU A 10 -8.00 -1.78 23.18
N ALA A 11 -8.79 -0.90 23.79
CA ALA A 11 -8.42 0.50 23.99
C ALA A 11 -7.14 0.63 24.84
N ASP A 12 -6.99 -0.18 25.88
CA ASP A 12 -5.80 -0.19 26.73
C ASP A 12 -4.57 -0.70 25.99
N ALA A 13 -4.71 -1.78 25.20
CA ALA A 13 -3.63 -2.28 24.35
C ALA A 13 -3.21 -1.23 23.30
N VAL A 14 -4.16 -0.53 22.70
CA VAL A 14 -3.92 0.57 21.76
C VAL A 14 -3.16 1.72 22.44
N ARG A 15 -3.59 2.16 23.62
CA ARG A 15 -2.92 3.25 24.37
C ARG A 15 -1.51 2.85 24.80
N ALA A 16 -1.32 1.61 25.25
CA ALA A 16 -0.02 1.12 25.68
C ALA A 16 0.98 1.07 24.50
N ALA A 17 0.58 0.49 23.36
CA ALA A 17 1.42 0.48 22.16
C ALA A 17 1.64 1.89 21.60
N SER A 18 0.63 2.76 21.64
CA SER A 18 0.75 4.17 21.26
C SER A 18 1.82 4.90 22.07
N ALA A 19 1.80 4.75 23.40
CA ALA A 19 2.79 5.34 24.29
C ALA A 19 4.20 4.79 24.03
N TYR A 20 4.32 3.48 23.78
CA TYR A 20 5.59 2.81 23.52
C TYR A 20 6.26 3.27 22.21
N TYR A 21 5.49 3.40 21.12
CA TYR A 21 6.03 3.78 19.81
C TYR A 21 6.02 5.30 19.55
N HIS A 22 5.38 6.09 20.41
CA HIS A 22 5.08 7.51 20.17
C HIS A 22 4.27 7.74 18.88
N ILE A 23 3.32 6.84 18.61
CA ILE A 23 2.42 6.89 17.45
C ILE A 23 1.01 7.21 17.95
N ALA A 24 0.26 8.07 17.26
CA ALA A 24 -1.10 8.42 17.68
C ALA A 24 -1.99 7.17 17.81
N PRO A 25 -2.83 7.06 18.87
CA PRO A 25 -3.71 5.91 19.11
C PRO A 25 -4.53 5.48 17.91
N VAL A 26 -5.04 6.45 17.12
CA VAL A 26 -5.84 6.16 15.92
C VAL A 26 -5.10 5.31 14.88
N TYR A 27 -3.78 5.51 14.72
CA TYR A 27 -2.99 4.71 13.77
C TYR A 27 -2.72 3.31 14.31
N ILE A 28 -2.51 3.16 15.63
CA ILE A 28 -2.33 1.86 16.28
C ILE A 28 -3.60 1.02 16.17
N GLU A 29 -4.77 1.62 16.43
CA GLU A 29 -6.05 0.93 16.28
C GLU A 29 -6.32 0.55 14.81
N LYS A 30 -6.09 1.47 13.88
CA LYS A 30 -6.30 1.16 12.46
C LYS A 30 -5.33 0.09 11.95
N ASP A 31 -4.09 0.09 12.42
CA ASP A 31 -3.10 -0.97 12.17
C ASP A 31 -3.57 -2.35 12.68
N TYR A 32 -4.21 -2.38 13.86
CA TYR A 32 -4.82 -3.59 14.41
C TYR A 32 -5.90 -4.14 13.46
N TRP A 33 -6.83 -3.31 13.02
CA TRP A 33 -7.92 -3.74 12.12
C TRP A 33 -7.41 -4.18 10.74
N ILE A 34 -6.42 -3.49 10.17
CA ILE A 34 -5.72 -3.92 8.95
C ILE A 34 -5.07 -5.29 9.17
N SER A 35 -4.38 -5.49 10.30
CA SER A 35 -3.73 -6.77 10.62
C SER A 35 -4.76 -7.88 10.80
N LYS A 36 -5.93 -7.58 11.35
CA LYS A 36 -7.01 -8.57 11.51
C LYS A 36 -7.57 -9.04 10.16
N ILE A 37 -7.81 -8.11 9.24
CA ILE A 37 -8.26 -8.40 7.87
C ILE A 37 -7.23 -9.29 7.15
N LEU A 38 -5.94 -8.98 7.29
CA LEU A 38 -4.86 -9.77 6.70
C LEU A 38 -4.70 -11.15 7.37
N GLN A 39 -4.94 -11.27 8.68
CA GLN A 39 -4.94 -12.55 9.40
C GLN A 39 -6.11 -13.43 8.95
N GLN A 40 -7.28 -12.84 8.68
CA GLN A 40 -8.40 -13.57 8.09
C GLN A 40 -8.05 -14.09 6.70
N LEU A 41 -7.36 -13.30 5.87
CA LEU A 41 -6.83 -13.78 4.58
C LEU A 41 -5.89 -14.96 4.75
N SER A 42 -4.92 -14.87 5.68
CA SER A 42 -3.89 -15.89 5.86
C SER A 42 -4.45 -17.24 6.32
N ARG A 43 -5.62 -17.23 6.98
CA ARG A 43 -6.33 -18.43 7.44
C ARG A 43 -7.38 -18.93 6.44
N SER A 44 -7.67 -18.15 5.41
CA SER A 44 -8.62 -18.52 4.38
C SER A 44 -8.01 -19.52 3.41
N VAL A 45 -8.88 -20.23 2.69
CA VAL A 45 -8.48 -21.12 1.58
C VAL A 45 -7.84 -20.37 0.40
N TYR A 46 -7.89 -19.03 0.39
CA TYR A 46 -7.40 -18.18 -0.70
C TYR A 46 -6.01 -17.59 -0.46
N MET A 47 -5.36 -17.92 0.65
CA MET A 47 -4.03 -17.38 0.98
C MET A 47 -3.01 -17.65 -0.14
N GLU A 48 -3.02 -18.86 -0.71
CA GLU A 48 -2.13 -19.24 -1.81
C GLU A 48 -2.50 -18.61 -3.16
N ASP A 49 -3.77 -18.19 -3.33
CA ASP A 49 -4.29 -17.58 -4.56
C ASP A 49 -4.20 -16.05 -4.55
N THR A 50 -3.56 -15.46 -3.55
CA THR A 50 -3.52 -14.02 -3.35
C THR A 50 -2.12 -13.51 -3.05
N VAL A 51 -1.87 -12.25 -3.40
CA VAL A 51 -0.62 -11.54 -3.12
C VAL A 51 -0.96 -10.19 -2.52
N PHE A 52 -0.49 -9.94 -1.30
CA PHE A 52 -0.60 -8.65 -0.63
C PHE A 52 0.43 -7.67 -1.20
N LYS A 53 0.00 -6.44 -1.53
CA LYS A 53 0.84 -5.44 -2.20
C LYS A 53 0.59 -4.02 -1.70
N GLY A 54 1.17 -3.04 -2.38
CA GLY A 54 0.92 -1.62 -2.15
C GLY A 54 1.80 -1.00 -1.07
N GLY A 55 1.34 0.12 -0.49
CA GLY A 55 2.08 0.82 0.57
C GLY A 55 2.09 0.04 1.88
N THR A 56 0.95 -0.55 2.23
CA THR A 56 0.78 -1.29 3.50
C THR A 56 1.64 -2.55 3.53
N SER A 57 1.94 -3.17 2.39
CA SER A 57 2.88 -4.29 2.33
C SER A 57 4.34 -3.85 2.53
N LEU A 58 4.72 -2.66 2.07
CA LEU A 58 6.06 -2.10 2.33
C LEU A 58 6.28 -1.80 3.81
N SER A 59 5.27 -1.27 4.50
CA SER A 59 5.37 -1.00 5.94
C SER A 59 5.34 -2.29 6.75
N LYS A 60 4.36 -3.18 6.52
CA LYS A 60 4.16 -4.38 7.35
C LYS A 60 5.05 -5.56 7.00
N GLY A 61 5.24 -5.82 5.71
CA GLY A 61 6.00 -6.99 5.23
C GLY A 61 7.50 -6.76 5.18
N TYR A 62 7.92 -5.51 4.91
CA TYR A 62 9.33 -5.18 4.76
C TYR A 62 9.86 -4.21 5.83
N GLY A 63 9.00 -3.47 6.54
CA GLY A 63 9.46 -2.45 7.49
C GLY A 63 10.21 -1.30 6.83
N LEU A 64 9.99 -1.05 5.54
CA LEU A 64 10.79 -0.09 4.76
C LEU A 64 10.26 1.35 4.84
N ILE A 65 8.98 1.53 5.20
CA ILE A 65 8.34 2.84 5.22
C ILE A 65 7.59 3.09 6.51
N ASN A 66 7.64 4.34 6.99
CA ASN A 66 7.06 4.77 8.27
C ASN A 66 5.91 5.76 8.06
N ARG A 67 5.03 5.45 7.11
CA ARG A 67 3.81 6.21 6.88
C ARG A 67 2.58 5.32 6.89
N PHE A 68 1.49 5.90 7.32
CA PHE A 68 0.20 5.25 7.35
C PHE A 68 -0.36 5.06 5.93
N SER A 69 -1.13 3.98 5.78
CA SER A 69 -1.90 3.64 4.59
C SER A 69 -3.18 2.96 5.05
N GLU A 70 -4.33 3.50 4.65
CA GLU A 70 -5.63 2.92 5.01
C GLU A 70 -6.07 1.77 4.10
N ASP A 71 -5.31 1.55 3.03
CA ASP A 71 -5.64 0.61 1.96
C ASP A 71 -5.03 -0.76 2.23
N VAL A 72 -5.83 -1.81 2.07
CA VAL A 72 -5.39 -3.21 1.99
C VAL A 72 -5.49 -3.63 0.53
N ASP A 73 -4.36 -3.58 -0.18
CA ASP A 73 -4.28 -3.93 -1.59
C ASP A 73 -3.90 -5.40 -1.77
N VAL A 74 -4.77 -6.18 -2.41
CA VAL A 74 -4.53 -7.59 -2.73
C VAL A 74 -4.69 -7.81 -4.24
N ALA A 75 -3.75 -8.53 -4.84
CA ALA A 75 -3.90 -9.06 -6.18
C ALA A 75 -4.32 -10.54 -6.09
N VAL A 76 -5.30 -10.96 -6.90
CA VAL A 76 -5.64 -12.37 -7.06
C VAL A 76 -4.83 -12.99 -8.20
N LEU A 77 -4.35 -14.21 -7.98
CA LEU A 77 -3.70 -15.01 -9.02
C LEU A 77 -4.79 -15.55 -9.94
N THR A 78 -4.84 -15.06 -11.17
CA THR A 78 -5.92 -15.41 -12.10
C THR A 78 -5.72 -16.75 -12.76
N GLN A 79 -4.47 -17.22 -12.93
CA GLN A 79 -4.16 -18.40 -13.75
C GLN A 79 -4.99 -18.41 -15.06
N ASP A 80 -5.55 -19.56 -15.45
CA ASP A 80 -6.45 -19.74 -16.59
C ASP A 80 -7.94 -19.51 -16.27
N LEU A 81 -8.26 -18.79 -15.18
CA LEU A 81 -9.65 -18.53 -14.79
C LEU A 81 -10.36 -17.61 -15.80
N SER A 82 -11.60 -17.98 -16.14
CA SER A 82 -12.50 -17.11 -16.90
C SER A 82 -12.87 -15.84 -16.14
N GLY A 83 -13.35 -14.81 -16.85
CA GLY A 83 -13.76 -13.54 -16.22
C GLY A 83 -14.81 -13.69 -15.11
N ASN A 84 -15.74 -14.64 -15.23
CA ASN A 84 -16.74 -14.91 -14.19
C ASN A 84 -16.15 -15.60 -12.97
N GLN A 85 -15.17 -16.49 -13.18
CA GLN A 85 -14.44 -17.12 -12.08
C GLN A 85 -13.57 -16.10 -11.33
N ILE A 86 -12.89 -15.19 -12.04
CA ILE A 86 -12.13 -14.08 -11.44
C ILE A 86 -13.04 -13.20 -10.58
N LYS A 87 -14.19 -12.74 -11.13
CA LYS A 87 -15.15 -11.93 -10.38
C LYS A 87 -15.62 -12.63 -9.09
N THR A 88 -15.85 -13.95 -9.20
CA THR A 88 -16.26 -14.79 -8.06
C THR A 88 -15.15 -14.90 -7.03
N LEU A 89 -13.91 -15.16 -7.45
CA LEU A 89 -12.74 -15.23 -6.57
C LEU A 89 -12.54 -13.92 -5.81
N ILE A 90 -12.51 -12.78 -6.50
CA ILE A 90 -12.42 -11.45 -5.88
C ILE A 90 -13.53 -11.26 -4.83
N SER A 91 -14.75 -11.71 -5.12
CA SER A 91 -15.87 -11.58 -4.17
C SER A 91 -15.72 -12.46 -2.94
N LYS A 92 -15.23 -13.69 -3.11
CA LYS A 92 -15.02 -14.63 -2.00
C LYS A 92 -13.84 -14.20 -1.13
N VAL A 93 -12.72 -13.81 -1.73
CA VAL A 93 -11.56 -13.23 -1.04
C VAL A 93 -11.98 -12.04 -0.19
N CYS A 94 -12.69 -11.07 -0.78
CA CYS A 94 -13.18 -9.90 -0.06
C CYS A 94 -14.02 -10.29 1.16
N LYS A 95 -14.95 -11.24 0.99
CA LYS A 95 -15.83 -11.69 2.06
C LYS A 95 -15.08 -12.40 3.20
N GLU A 96 -14.11 -13.25 2.87
CA GLU A 96 -13.29 -13.95 3.87
C GLU A 96 -12.42 -12.99 4.66
N MET A 97 -11.86 -11.98 4.01
CA MET A 97 -11.00 -10.96 4.61
C MET A 97 -11.72 -10.01 5.58
N THR A 98 -13.03 -9.87 5.44
CA THR A 98 -13.80 -8.80 6.12
C THR A 98 -14.91 -9.39 6.99
N GLN A 99 -14.76 -10.62 7.46
CA GLN A 99 -15.74 -11.25 8.32
C GLN A 99 -15.87 -10.45 9.63
N GLY A 100 -17.10 -10.11 10.00
CA GLY A 100 -17.39 -9.33 11.21
C GLY A 100 -17.30 -7.81 11.03
N LEU A 101 -16.96 -7.32 9.83
CA LEU A 101 -16.98 -5.88 9.52
C LEU A 101 -18.20 -5.50 8.66
N GLN A 102 -18.66 -4.26 8.82
CA GLN A 102 -19.79 -3.74 8.05
C GLN A 102 -19.28 -2.97 6.82
N GLU A 103 -19.66 -3.43 5.62
CA GLU A 103 -19.38 -2.70 4.39
C GLU A 103 -20.17 -1.38 4.36
N GLN A 104 -19.48 -0.28 4.07
CA GLN A 104 -20.07 1.03 3.80
C GLN A 104 -20.07 1.28 2.29
N VAL A 105 -21.25 1.41 1.71
CA VAL A 105 -21.40 1.76 0.29
C VAL A 105 -21.41 3.27 0.17
N VAL A 106 -20.27 3.84 -0.22
CA VAL A 106 -20.12 5.27 -0.49
C VAL A 106 -19.98 5.46 -2.00
N PRO A 107 -20.87 6.24 -2.66
CA PRO A 107 -20.72 6.59 -4.06
C PRO A 107 -19.33 7.15 -4.35
N GLU A 108 -18.77 6.86 -5.54
CA GLU A 108 -17.45 7.28 -6.00
C GLU A 108 -16.23 6.70 -5.25
N LEU A 109 -16.39 6.28 -3.99
CA LEU A 109 -15.32 5.64 -3.21
C LEU A 109 -15.38 4.11 -3.24
N THR A 110 -16.52 3.53 -3.61
CA THR A 110 -16.70 2.08 -3.77
C THR A 110 -16.81 1.68 -5.25
N SER A 111 -16.28 0.52 -5.61
CA SER A 111 -16.33 -0.02 -6.96
C SER A 111 -16.41 -1.55 -6.95
N LYS A 112 -17.29 -2.13 -7.78
CA LYS A 112 -17.49 -3.59 -7.89
C LYS A 112 -17.49 -4.01 -9.36
N GLY A 113 -16.30 -4.01 -9.97
CA GLY A 113 -16.06 -4.48 -11.33
C GLY A 113 -15.83 -5.99 -11.43
N SER A 114 -15.61 -6.49 -12.65
CA SER A 114 -15.31 -7.91 -12.91
C SER A 114 -13.88 -8.31 -12.51
N ARG A 115 -12.92 -7.38 -12.67
CA ARG A 115 -11.48 -7.56 -12.39
C ARG A 115 -10.96 -6.70 -11.24
N TYR A 116 -11.86 -5.96 -10.59
CA TYR A 116 -11.51 -5.00 -9.55
C TYR A 116 -12.66 -4.84 -8.56
N ARG A 117 -12.32 -4.77 -7.28
CA ARG A 117 -13.23 -4.42 -6.21
C ARG A 117 -12.52 -3.46 -5.26
N LYS A 118 -13.18 -2.36 -4.94
CA LYS A 118 -12.84 -1.42 -3.87
C LYS A 118 -14.03 -1.30 -2.94
N ALA A 119 -13.85 -1.69 -1.69
CA ALA A 119 -14.90 -1.69 -0.68
C ALA A 119 -14.39 -1.05 0.61
N LEU A 120 -15.26 -0.30 1.28
CA LEU A 120 -14.96 0.39 2.53
C LEU A 120 -15.62 -0.39 3.66
N TYR A 121 -14.89 -0.64 4.74
CA TYR A 121 -15.39 -1.39 5.89
C TYR A 121 -15.19 -0.59 7.16
N GLN A 122 -16.28 -0.30 7.87
CA GLN A 122 -16.21 0.39 9.16
C GLN A 122 -15.91 -0.62 10.26
N TYR A 123 -15.06 -0.22 11.20
CA TYR A 123 -14.80 -0.97 12.42
C TYR A 123 -15.27 -0.19 13.66
N PRO A 124 -15.63 -0.89 14.75
CA PRO A 124 -15.95 -0.24 16.02
C PRO A 124 -14.69 0.37 16.62
N ALA A 125 -14.64 1.70 16.74
CA ALA A 125 -13.52 2.39 17.36
C ALA A 125 -13.56 2.17 18.89
N SER A 126 -12.40 1.86 19.47
CA SER A 126 -12.18 1.63 20.89
C SER A 126 -11.54 2.84 21.59
N VAL A 127 -10.85 3.70 20.84
CA VAL A 127 -10.32 4.97 21.34
C VAL A 127 -11.04 6.17 20.75
N HIS A 128 -10.96 7.31 21.44
CA HIS A 128 -11.35 8.62 20.93
C HIS A 128 -10.09 9.49 20.83
N ASP A 129 -9.88 10.09 19.67
CA ASP A 129 -8.67 10.80 19.23
C ASP A 129 -9.11 11.97 18.33
N PRO A 130 -8.62 13.20 18.55
CA PRO A 130 -8.96 14.34 17.67
C PRO A 130 -8.65 14.10 16.18
N LEU A 131 -7.71 13.20 15.87
CA LEU A 131 -7.40 12.82 14.50
C LEU A 131 -8.48 11.95 13.83
N PHE A 132 -9.50 11.45 14.53
CA PHE A 132 -10.56 10.63 13.91
C PHE A 132 -11.32 11.35 12.80
N ASP A 133 -11.47 12.66 12.88
CA ASP A 133 -12.11 13.46 11.82
C ASP A 133 -11.33 13.40 10.50
N PHE A 134 -10.01 13.12 10.58
CA PHE A 134 -9.12 12.99 9.43
C PHE A 134 -8.81 11.53 9.08
N VAL A 135 -8.67 10.67 10.10
CA VAL A 135 -8.43 9.23 9.97
C VAL A 135 -9.72 8.50 10.29
N ALA A 136 -10.59 8.40 9.28
CA ALA A 136 -11.86 7.72 9.42
C ALA A 136 -11.68 6.29 9.94
N ASN A 137 -12.62 5.85 10.79
CA ASN A 137 -12.70 4.52 11.41
C ASN A 137 -13.13 3.42 10.41
N ARG A 138 -12.50 3.44 9.23
CA ARG A 138 -12.74 2.52 8.13
C ARG A 138 -11.43 1.99 7.57
N VAL A 139 -11.46 0.78 7.03
CA VAL A 139 -10.40 0.21 6.20
C VAL A 139 -10.90 0.12 4.77
N VAL A 140 -10.04 0.47 3.82
CA VAL A 140 -10.31 0.29 2.40
C VAL A 140 -9.72 -1.04 1.97
N VAL A 141 -10.51 -1.91 1.37
CA VAL A 141 -10.03 -3.19 0.82
C VAL A 141 -10.13 -3.11 -0.69
N GLU A 142 -8.98 -3.19 -1.36
CA GLU A 142 -8.85 -3.19 -2.80
C GLU A 142 -8.34 -4.55 -3.29
N ILE A 143 -9.13 -5.22 -4.12
CA ILE A 143 -8.78 -6.52 -4.70
C ILE A 143 -8.85 -6.42 -6.21
N ASN A 144 -7.75 -6.75 -6.89
CA ASN A 144 -7.64 -6.62 -8.33
C ASN A 144 -7.01 -7.84 -9.01
N SER A 145 -7.16 -7.91 -10.33
CA SER A 145 -6.63 -8.99 -11.17
C SER A 145 -5.95 -8.46 -12.45
N PHE A 146 -5.41 -7.24 -12.39
CA PHE A 146 -4.95 -6.50 -13.58
C PHE A 146 -3.53 -6.87 -14.02
N ALA A 147 -2.67 -7.28 -13.10
CA ALA A 147 -1.29 -7.62 -13.39
C ALA A 147 -0.98 -9.01 -12.84
N ASN A 148 -0.01 -9.68 -13.44
CA ASN A 148 0.60 -10.86 -12.85
C ASN A 148 1.47 -10.41 -11.66
N PRO A 149 1.10 -10.67 -10.40
CA PRO A 149 1.75 -10.07 -9.23
C PRO A 149 3.02 -10.87 -8.86
N TYR A 150 3.95 -11.00 -9.80
CA TYR A 150 5.20 -11.74 -9.64
C TYR A 150 6.44 -10.84 -9.83
N PRO A 151 7.56 -11.17 -9.16
CA PRO A 151 7.67 -12.18 -8.11
C PRO A 151 7.01 -11.74 -6.79
N TYR A 152 6.69 -12.70 -5.93
CA TYR A 152 6.26 -12.48 -4.56
C TYR A 152 7.04 -13.42 -3.63
N VAL A 153 7.07 -13.09 -2.33
CA VAL A 153 7.77 -13.82 -1.29
C VAL A 153 6.84 -14.06 -0.11
N ARG A 154 6.98 -15.22 0.57
CA ARG A 154 6.26 -15.45 1.83
C ARG A 154 6.96 -14.69 2.95
N ARG A 155 6.20 -13.87 3.67
CA ARG A 155 6.70 -13.05 4.78
C ARG A 155 5.72 -13.03 5.93
N GLN A 156 6.28 -12.95 7.13
CA GLN A 156 5.52 -12.79 8.36
C GLN A 156 5.08 -11.33 8.53
N ILE A 157 3.85 -11.14 9.01
CA ILE A 157 3.22 -9.87 9.34
C ILE A 157 2.79 -9.92 10.80
N LYS A 158 2.91 -8.78 11.49
CA LYS A 158 2.35 -8.57 12.82
C LYS A 158 1.82 -7.14 12.98
N SER A 159 0.96 -6.94 13.98
CA SER A 159 0.46 -5.62 14.35
C SER A 159 1.44 -4.87 15.25
N PHE A 160 1.26 -3.55 15.38
CA PHE A 160 2.00 -2.79 16.40
C PHE A 160 1.69 -3.29 17.81
N ILE A 161 0.44 -3.64 18.10
CA ILE A 161 0.03 -4.21 19.39
C ILE A 161 0.79 -5.51 19.66
N THR A 162 0.80 -6.45 18.70
CA THR A 162 1.55 -7.71 18.81
C THR A 162 3.03 -7.43 19.06
N SER A 163 3.64 -6.54 18.28
CA SER A 163 5.07 -6.20 18.42
C SER A 163 5.37 -5.58 19.78
N TYR A 164 4.48 -4.74 20.31
CA TYR A 164 4.60 -4.18 21.66
C TYR A 164 4.55 -5.30 22.71
N LEU A 165 3.55 -6.17 22.65
CA LEU A 165 3.37 -7.27 23.60
C LEU A 165 4.60 -8.20 23.63
N GLU A 166 5.14 -8.57 22.47
CA GLU A 166 6.37 -9.36 22.35
C GLU A 166 7.56 -8.64 23.00
N ASN A 167 7.76 -7.35 22.70
CA ASN A 167 8.88 -6.57 23.24
C ASN A 167 8.78 -6.34 24.76
N THR A 168 7.58 -6.45 25.32
CA THR A 168 7.34 -6.32 26.77
C THR A 168 7.18 -7.66 27.50
N GLY A 169 7.36 -8.80 26.81
CA GLY A 169 7.26 -10.13 27.41
C GLY A 169 5.85 -10.53 27.84
N MET A 170 4.83 -10.09 27.11
CA MET A 170 3.41 -10.38 27.37
C MET A 170 2.88 -11.53 26.49
N ASP A 171 3.66 -12.60 26.33
CA ASP A 171 3.36 -13.71 25.43
C ASP A 171 2.03 -14.42 25.76
N SER A 172 1.70 -14.55 27.04
CA SER A 172 0.41 -15.13 27.47
C SER A 172 -0.79 -14.36 26.93
N PHE A 173 -0.67 -13.03 26.78
CA PHE A 173 -1.72 -12.21 26.20
C PHE A 173 -1.86 -12.45 24.70
N ILE A 174 -0.74 -12.65 24.00
CA ILE A 174 -0.73 -12.98 22.57
C ILE A 174 -1.46 -14.31 22.33
N GLU A 175 -1.16 -15.32 23.15
CA GLU A 175 -1.81 -16.64 23.12
C GLU A 175 -3.30 -16.55 23.44
N GLU A 176 -3.66 -15.86 24.53
CA GLU A 176 -5.02 -15.74 25.02
C GLU A 176 -5.96 -15.08 23.99
N TYR A 177 -5.46 -14.07 23.26
CA TYR A 177 -6.23 -13.28 22.30
C TYR A 177 -5.94 -13.59 20.83
N ASP A 178 -5.13 -14.62 20.56
CA ASP A 178 -4.80 -15.07 19.20
C ASP A 178 -4.20 -13.96 18.30
N LEU A 179 -3.25 -13.23 18.89
CA LEU A 179 -2.56 -12.09 18.28
C LEU A 179 -1.23 -12.47 17.61
N HIS A 180 -1.00 -13.77 17.40
CA HIS A 180 0.25 -14.27 16.84
C HIS A 180 0.54 -13.68 15.46
N PRO A 181 1.83 -13.45 15.14
CA PRO A 181 2.25 -13.17 13.77
C PRO A 181 1.75 -14.24 12.80
N PHE A 182 1.50 -13.85 11.55
CA PHE A 182 0.98 -14.73 10.50
C PHE A 182 1.70 -14.47 9.18
N GLU A 183 1.68 -15.44 8.27
CA GLU A 183 2.38 -15.32 6.99
C GLU A 183 1.41 -15.04 5.83
N LEU A 184 1.87 -14.23 4.87
CA LEU A 184 1.19 -14.00 3.60
C LEU A 184 2.20 -14.01 2.46
N ASN A 185 1.69 -14.26 1.24
CA ASN A 185 2.41 -13.92 0.02
C ASN A 185 2.42 -12.41 -0.14
N ILE A 186 3.60 -11.80 -0.19
CA ILE A 186 3.80 -10.36 -0.34
C ILE A 186 4.56 -10.07 -1.63
N LEU A 187 4.07 -9.12 -2.42
CA LEU A 187 4.73 -8.68 -3.66
C LEU A 187 6.18 -8.27 -3.38
N ASP A 188 7.10 -8.65 -4.25
CA ASP A 188 8.51 -8.29 -4.11
C ASP A 188 8.67 -6.75 -4.09
N LYS A 189 9.52 -6.23 -3.20
CA LYS A 189 9.79 -4.79 -3.09
C LYS A 189 10.38 -4.19 -4.38
N ARG A 190 11.15 -4.96 -5.15
CA ARG A 190 11.68 -4.57 -6.48
C ARG A 190 10.54 -4.39 -7.49
N ARG A 191 9.61 -5.34 -7.51
CA ARG A 191 8.39 -5.23 -8.33
C ARG A 191 7.52 -4.06 -7.89
N THR A 192 7.42 -3.82 -6.58
CA THR A 192 6.68 -2.67 -6.02
C THR A 192 7.30 -1.34 -6.42
N LEU A 193 8.63 -1.22 -6.44
CA LEU A 193 9.35 -0.06 -6.97
C LEU A 193 8.97 0.18 -8.44
N CYS A 194 9.05 -0.87 -9.27
CA CYS A 194 8.67 -0.81 -10.68
C CYS A 194 7.19 -0.38 -10.89
N GLU A 195 6.24 -0.97 -10.17
CA GLU A 195 4.81 -0.58 -10.22
C GLU A 195 4.59 0.90 -9.87
N LYS A 196 5.30 1.43 -8.87
CA LYS A 196 5.19 2.83 -8.49
C LYS A 196 5.74 3.77 -9.56
N VAL A 197 6.85 3.41 -10.19
CA VAL A 197 7.43 4.22 -11.28
C VAL A 197 6.52 4.21 -12.51
N VAL A 198 5.97 3.05 -12.93
CA VAL A 198 4.97 3.00 -14.02
C VAL A 198 3.75 3.86 -13.68
N SER A 199 3.29 3.83 -12.43
CA SER A 199 2.19 4.69 -11.99
C SER A 199 2.55 6.18 -12.14
N LEU A 200 3.71 6.61 -11.67
CA LEU A 200 4.14 8.01 -11.82
C LEU A 200 4.28 8.42 -13.29
N LEU A 201 4.89 7.57 -14.14
CA LEU A 201 4.99 7.81 -15.58
C LEU A 201 3.61 7.99 -16.20
N ARG A 202 2.68 7.07 -15.94
CA ARG A 202 1.31 7.14 -16.44
C ARG A 202 0.60 8.42 -16.01
N PHE A 203 0.62 8.75 -14.72
CA PHE A 203 -0.11 9.92 -14.21
C PHE A 203 0.57 11.24 -14.56
N SER A 204 1.84 11.23 -14.96
CA SER A 204 2.49 12.41 -15.54
C SER A 204 1.93 12.80 -16.91
N PHE A 205 1.26 11.89 -17.63
CA PHE A 205 0.63 12.16 -18.93
C PHE A 205 -0.78 12.75 -18.83
N MET A 206 -1.27 13.04 -17.63
CA MET A 206 -2.50 13.82 -17.44
C MET A 206 -2.33 15.22 -18.07
N ASP A 207 -3.42 15.85 -18.50
CA ASP A 207 -3.36 17.20 -19.08
C ASP A 207 -2.76 18.23 -18.11
N ASN A 208 -2.98 18.02 -16.82
CA ASN A 208 -2.22 18.65 -15.75
C ASN A 208 -1.34 17.61 -15.04
N PRO A 209 -0.05 17.48 -15.39
CA PRO A 209 0.86 16.52 -14.78
C PRO A 209 1.00 16.70 -13.26
N VAL A 210 0.99 17.94 -12.77
CA VAL A 210 1.09 18.23 -11.32
C VAL A 210 -0.12 17.68 -10.59
N GLN A 211 -1.34 17.84 -11.14
CA GLN A 211 -2.55 17.26 -10.55
C GLN A 211 -2.49 15.73 -10.55
N GLY A 212 -2.09 15.12 -11.67
CA GLY A 212 -1.95 13.67 -11.78
C GLY A 212 -0.96 13.10 -10.76
N LEU A 213 0.20 13.72 -10.63
CA LEU A 213 1.27 13.30 -9.71
C LEU A 213 0.95 13.61 -8.25
N THR A 214 0.17 14.66 -7.96
CA THR A 214 -0.31 14.94 -6.60
C THR A 214 -1.14 13.78 -6.05
N GLY A 215 -2.01 13.18 -6.87
CA GLY A 215 -2.75 11.97 -6.49
C GLY A 215 -1.88 10.73 -6.24
N LYS A 216 -0.58 10.80 -6.55
CA LYS A 216 0.44 9.77 -6.36
C LYS A 216 1.59 10.24 -5.46
N ILE A 217 1.42 11.32 -4.70
CA ILE A 217 2.53 11.95 -3.97
C ILE A 217 3.22 11.00 -2.97
N ARG A 218 2.44 10.08 -2.38
CA ARG A 218 2.95 9.01 -1.49
C ARG A 218 3.95 8.08 -2.18
N HIS A 219 3.91 7.93 -3.51
CA HIS A 219 4.88 7.12 -4.24
C HIS A 219 6.27 7.74 -4.24
N PHE A 220 6.40 9.06 -4.21
CA PHE A 220 7.72 9.71 -4.11
C PHE A 220 8.39 9.37 -2.76
N TYR A 221 7.62 9.36 -1.67
CA TYR A 221 8.06 8.88 -0.36
C TYR A 221 8.51 7.41 -0.42
N ASP A 222 7.66 6.54 -0.96
CA ASP A 222 7.94 5.10 -0.99
C ASP A 222 9.17 4.77 -1.84
N ILE A 223 9.30 5.43 -3.00
CA ILE A 223 10.46 5.26 -3.90
C ILE A 223 11.73 5.73 -3.19
N TYR A 224 11.70 6.84 -2.45
CA TYR A 224 12.87 7.31 -1.71
C TYR A 224 13.46 6.23 -0.79
N PHE A 225 12.61 5.53 -0.03
CA PHE A 225 13.03 4.45 0.88
C PHE A 225 13.35 3.15 0.14
N LEU A 226 12.63 2.83 -0.93
CA LEU A 226 12.97 1.69 -1.80
C LEU A 226 14.37 1.87 -2.41
N LEU A 227 14.77 3.09 -2.77
CA LEU A 227 16.11 3.38 -3.27
C LEU A 227 17.19 3.39 -2.17
N ASP A 228 16.83 3.38 -0.89
CA ASP A 228 17.78 3.14 0.21
C ASP A 228 17.98 1.64 0.50
N ASP A 229 17.11 0.78 -0.06
CA ASP A 229 17.25 -0.66 0.07
C ASP A 229 18.26 -1.22 -0.94
N ARG A 230 19.22 -1.99 -0.45
CA ARG A 230 20.32 -2.53 -1.25
C ARG A 230 19.83 -3.40 -2.42
N GLU A 231 18.87 -4.29 -2.20
CA GLU A 231 18.40 -5.21 -3.24
C GLU A 231 17.60 -4.46 -4.32
N CYS A 232 16.88 -3.41 -3.94
CA CYS A 232 16.22 -2.52 -4.89
C CYS A 232 17.23 -1.74 -5.73
N MET A 233 18.32 -1.24 -5.15
CA MET A 233 19.35 -0.53 -5.92
C MET A 233 20.12 -1.46 -6.86
N GLU A 234 20.49 -2.66 -6.42
CA GLU A 234 21.09 -3.69 -7.29
C GLU A 234 20.17 -4.01 -8.48
N TYR A 235 18.86 -4.09 -8.23
CA TYR A 235 17.86 -4.29 -9.28
C TYR A 235 17.75 -3.12 -10.27
N VAL A 236 17.86 -1.87 -9.80
CA VAL A 236 17.87 -0.67 -10.65
C VAL A 236 19.02 -0.67 -11.64
N GLU A 237 20.17 -1.20 -11.24
CA GLU A 237 21.36 -1.30 -12.10
C GLU A 237 21.23 -2.42 -13.16
N GLN A 238 20.42 -3.44 -12.88
CA GLN A 238 20.26 -4.65 -13.69
C GLN A 238 18.93 -4.63 -14.48
N ASP A 239 17.95 -5.41 -14.05
CA ASP A 239 16.74 -5.75 -14.83
C ASP A 239 15.66 -4.66 -14.83
N PHE A 240 15.78 -3.62 -13.99
CA PHE A 240 14.72 -2.64 -13.77
C PHE A 240 14.17 -1.99 -15.06
N ILE A 241 15.03 -1.58 -15.99
CA ILE A 241 14.58 -0.89 -17.22
C ILE A 241 13.77 -1.81 -18.12
N LYS A 242 14.22 -3.07 -18.25
CA LYS A 242 13.50 -4.09 -19.02
C LYS A 242 12.12 -4.33 -18.41
N ASP A 243 12.08 -4.59 -17.11
CA ASP A 243 10.83 -4.85 -16.39
C ASP A 243 9.88 -3.63 -16.41
N LEU A 244 10.43 -2.41 -16.35
CA LEU A 244 9.67 -1.17 -16.45
C LEU A 244 8.98 -1.04 -17.81
N GLN A 245 9.70 -1.32 -18.90
CA GLN A 245 9.14 -1.31 -20.25
C GLN A 245 8.07 -2.38 -20.44
N GLU A 246 8.32 -3.61 -19.97
CA GLU A 246 7.35 -4.71 -20.01
C GLU A 246 6.08 -4.38 -19.22
N LEU A 247 6.24 -3.88 -17.98
CA LEU A 247 5.13 -3.50 -17.13
C LEU A 247 4.34 -2.32 -17.70
N ALA A 248 5.00 -1.31 -18.25
CA ALA A 248 4.33 -0.19 -18.91
C ALA A 248 3.54 -0.64 -20.14
N ALA A 249 4.06 -1.57 -20.94
CA ALA A 249 3.34 -2.14 -22.07
C ALA A 249 2.08 -2.89 -21.62
N HIS A 250 2.16 -3.69 -20.56
CA HIS A 250 1.00 -4.35 -19.96
C HIS A 250 -0.02 -3.35 -19.39
N ASP A 251 0.43 -2.30 -18.70
CA ASP A 251 -0.46 -1.28 -18.14
C ASP A 251 -1.24 -0.55 -19.24
N ARG A 252 -0.61 -0.23 -20.37
CA ARG A 252 -1.27 0.37 -21.56
C ARG A 252 -2.33 -0.52 -22.21
N GLN A 253 -2.22 -1.83 -22.07
CA GLN A 253 -3.25 -2.76 -22.55
C GLN A 253 -4.47 -2.80 -21.62
N MET A 254 -4.26 -2.50 -20.33
CA MET A 254 -5.30 -2.58 -19.29
C MET A 254 -6.03 -1.26 -19.08
N PHE A 255 -5.38 -0.13 -19.36
CA PHE A 255 -5.92 1.18 -19.03
C PHE A 255 -5.83 2.18 -20.17
N ASP A 256 -6.95 2.86 -20.42
CA ASP A 256 -7.08 3.87 -21.49
C ASP A 256 -6.88 5.33 -21.00
N SER A 257 -6.65 5.53 -19.69
CA SER A 257 -6.56 6.86 -19.07
C SER A 257 -5.23 7.07 -18.34
N PRO A 258 -4.54 8.21 -18.50
CA PRO A 258 -4.87 9.32 -19.42
C PRO A 258 -4.66 8.93 -20.88
N GLU A 259 -5.37 9.58 -21.82
CA GLU A 259 -5.35 9.23 -23.25
C GLU A 259 -3.91 9.20 -23.84
N LYS A 260 -3.08 10.17 -23.45
CA LYS A 260 -1.67 10.26 -23.85
C LYS A 260 -0.84 9.03 -23.42
N TRP A 261 -1.17 8.37 -22.31
CA TRP A 261 -0.42 7.20 -21.83
C TRP A 261 -0.38 6.05 -22.84
N LYS A 262 -1.48 5.85 -23.58
CA LYS A 262 -1.64 4.72 -24.50
C LYS A 262 -0.77 4.84 -25.75
N HIS A 263 -0.59 6.06 -26.24
CA HIS A 263 -0.03 6.31 -27.57
C HIS A 263 1.30 7.05 -27.54
N THR A 264 1.61 7.78 -26.48
CA THR A 264 2.85 8.56 -26.38
C THR A 264 4.02 7.69 -25.92
N PRO A 265 5.22 7.79 -26.53
CA PRO A 265 6.42 7.12 -26.05
C PRO A 265 6.77 7.48 -24.60
N ILE A 266 7.27 6.53 -23.81
CA ILE A 266 7.61 6.77 -22.39
C ILE A 266 8.64 7.89 -22.24
N LYS A 267 9.63 7.97 -23.15
CA LYS A 267 10.65 9.02 -23.17
C LYS A 267 10.11 10.45 -23.26
N GLU A 268 8.86 10.63 -23.71
CA GLU A 268 8.19 11.94 -23.77
C GLU A 268 7.38 12.25 -22.49
N SER A 269 7.51 11.42 -21.45
CA SER A 269 6.86 11.66 -20.16
C SER A 269 7.34 12.97 -19.54
N PRO A 270 6.42 13.84 -19.08
CA PRO A 270 6.78 15.04 -18.32
C PRO A 270 7.62 14.72 -17.07
N LEU A 271 7.41 13.55 -16.46
CA LEU A 271 8.20 13.11 -15.31
C LEU A 271 9.69 12.96 -15.65
N LEU A 272 10.01 12.47 -16.86
CA LEU A 272 11.39 12.30 -17.29
C LEU A 272 11.99 13.64 -17.75
N GLY A 273 11.33 14.34 -18.66
CA GLY A 273 11.91 15.55 -19.29
C GLY A 273 11.83 16.83 -18.45
N SER A 274 11.06 16.86 -17.36
CA SER A 274 10.84 18.09 -16.57
C SER A 274 10.72 17.86 -15.06
N PHE A 275 11.40 16.83 -14.53
CA PHE A 275 11.29 16.43 -13.13
C PHE A 275 11.45 17.58 -12.13
N TYR A 276 12.50 18.40 -12.26
CA TYR A 276 12.76 19.50 -11.31
C TYR A 276 11.63 20.53 -11.28
N GLU A 277 11.09 20.91 -12.42
CA GLU A 277 9.99 21.89 -12.49
C GLU A 277 8.68 21.33 -11.95
N LEU A 278 8.43 20.02 -12.13
CA LEU A 278 7.33 19.32 -11.49
C LEU A 278 7.55 19.26 -9.97
N TRP A 279 8.74 18.89 -9.51
CA TRP A 279 9.04 18.73 -8.09
C TRP A 279 8.96 20.04 -7.30
N LYS A 280 9.37 21.18 -7.89
CA LYS A 280 9.17 22.50 -7.28
C LYS A 280 7.71 22.77 -6.91
N GLN A 281 6.76 22.25 -7.69
CA GLN A 281 5.34 22.37 -7.42
C GLN A 281 4.84 21.26 -6.49
N LEU A 282 5.35 20.03 -6.62
CA LEU A 282 4.92 18.86 -5.85
C LEU A 282 5.48 18.82 -4.42
N GLY A 283 6.65 19.43 -4.16
CA GLY A 283 7.33 19.35 -2.86
C GLY A 283 6.45 19.83 -1.69
N GLY A 284 5.69 20.92 -1.88
CA GLY A 284 4.75 21.39 -0.87
C GLY A 284 3.56 20.45 -0.64
N TYR A 285 3.10 19.74 -1.67
CA TYR A 285 2.08 18.70 -1.52
C TYR A 285 2.64 17.49 -0.77
N TYR A 286 3.88 17.10 -1.08
CA TYR A 286 4.60 16.03 -0.40
C TYR A 286 4.68 16.30 1.10
N GLU A 287 5.21 17.45 1.49
CA GLU A 287 5.38 17.78 2.91
C GLU A 287 4.04 17.84 3.62
N ARG A 288 3.05 18.51 3.02
CA ARG A 288 1.72 18.64 3.63
C ARG A 288 1.09 17.27 3.85
N GLU A 289 0.99 16.43 2.82
CA GLU A 289 0.33 15.13 2.93
C GLU A 289 1.08 14.17 3.84
N LEU A 290 2.40 14.08 3.71
CA LEU A 290 3.19 13.12 4.48
C LEU A 290 3.32 13.51 5.96
N ASN A 291 3.29 14.80 6.31
CA ASN A 291 3.25 15.22 7.72
C ASN A 291 1.97 14.76 8.45
N TYR A 292 0.86 14.55 7.73
CA TYR A 292 -0.37 14.00 8.32
C TYR A 292 -0.41 12.46 8.37
N LEU A 293 0.46 11.78 7.62
CA LEU A 293 0.39 10.32 7.49
C LEU A 293 1.59 9.61 8.09
N ALA A 294 2.74 10.26 8.14
CA ALA A 294 3.95 9.69 8.70
C ALA A 294 3.88 9.67 10.22
N TYR A 295 4.28 8.54 10.80
CA TYR A 295 4.44 8.38 12.24
C TYR A 295 5.93 8.40 12.65
N SER A 296 6.80 8.79 11.72
CA SER A 296 8.19 9.17 11.97
C SER A 296 8.47 10.50 11.26
N ARG A 297 9.64 11.09 11.55
CA ARG A 297 10.13 12.23 10.77
C ARG A 297 10.20 11.86 9.28
N ILE A 298 9.67 12.73 8.43
CA ILE A 298 9.74 12.56 6.97
C ILE A 298 11.05 13.13 6.41
N PRO A 299 11.60 12.55 5.33
CA PRO A 299 12.72 13.15 4.61
C PRO A 299 12.39 14.55 4.10
N ASP A 300 13.40 15.43 4.05
CA ASP A 300 13.25 16.79 3.52
C ASP A 300 12.91 16.74 2.02
N ALA A 301 12.01 17.62 1.57
CA ALA A 301 11.57 17.62 0.17
C ALA A 301 12.73 17.86 -0.82
N ASN A 302 13.77 18.62 -0.47
CA ASN A 302 14.92 18.80 -1.34
C ASN A 302 15.77 17.53 -1.43
N GLN A 303 15.90 16.79 -0.33
CA GLN A 303 16.62 15.50 -0.33
C GLN A 303 15.89 14.46 -1.18
N VAL A 304 14.56 14.39 -1.04
CA VAL A 304 13.71 13.51 -1.88
C VAL A 304 13.82 13.90 -3.34
N GLY A 305 13.66 15.19 -3.64
CA GLY A 305 13.78 15.72 -5.00
C GLY A 305 15.12 15.39 -5.64
N LYS A 306 16.24 15.59 -4.93
CA LYS A 306 17.56 15.27 -5.45
C LYS A 306 17.72 13.77 -5.75
N LYS A 307 17.39 12.89 -4.79
CA LYS A 307 17.54 11.45 -4.98
C LYS A 307 16.67 10.93 -6.13
N LEU A 308 15.41 11.38 -6.20
CA LEU A 308 14.51 10.96 -7.27
C LEU A 308 14.92 11.55 -8.62
N HIS A 309 15.46 12.77 -8.67
CA HIS A 309 16.03 13.30 -9.89
C HIS A 309 17.14 12.38 -10.43
N ASP A 310 18.13 12.04 -9.59
CA ASP A 310 19.24 11.18 -9.99
C ASP A 310 18.74 9.82 -10.50
N PHE A 311 17.74 9.25 -9.84
CA PHE A 311 17.08 8.02 -10.27
C PHE A 311 16.32 8.18 -11.60
N ILE A 312 15.55 9.25 -11.77
CA ILE A 312 14.80 9.54 -13.00
C ILE A 312 15.76 9.75 -14.18
N SER A 313 16.92 10.39 -13.98
CA SER A 313 17.94 10.52 -15.02
C SER A 313 18.53 9.17 -15.46
N ILE A 314 18.64 8.18 -14.56
CA ILE A 314 19.04 6.81 -14.95
C ILE A 314 18.02 6.21 -15.92
N ILE A 315 16.72 6.44 -15.66
CA ILE A 315 15.63 5.95 -16.50
C ILE A 315 15.64 6.65 -17.86
N GLU A 316 15.70 7.98 -17.86
CA GLU A 316 15.73 8.80 -19.07
C GLU A 316 16.87 8.39 -20.02
N ASN A 317 18.07 8.14 -19.49
CA ASN A 317 19.23 7.76 -20.29
C ASN A 317 19.17 6.33 -20.88
N LYS A 318 18.25 5.49 -20.40
CA LYS A 318 18.17 4.06 -20.77
C LYS A 318 16.89 3.70 -21.55
N ILE A 319 15.94 4.61 -21.73
CA ILE A 319 14.64 4.38 -22.41
C ILE A 319 14.57 4.96 -23.82
#